data_AF-A0A1M3HJQ5-F1
#
_entry.id   AF-A0A1M3HJQ5-F1
#
_cell.length_a   1.000
_cell.length_b   1.000
_cell.length_c   1.000
_cell.angle_alpha   90.00
_cell.angle_beta   90.00
_cell.angle_gamma   90.00
#
_symmetry.space_group_name_H-M   'P 1'
#
loop_
_entity.id
_entity.type
_entity.pdbx_description
1 polymer ?
#
loop_
_entity_poly.entity_id
_entity_poly.type
_entity_poly.pdbx_seq_one_letter_code
_entity_poly.pdbx_strand_id
1 'polypeptide(L)'
;MSLPRHPFASTASLEQGFADGLAALLEKHSGLGVYILVLANAAYDARLWALLAPALSARHAEHAAALTAALRHGRKLSEPDDDVLVFLKLHAIGFARLGTMENRRTGPWEVMFNPLRALRPPRISGMEFDSLQRPFDAAGFHFNKPFLAKEIFWEGKLAGRPARILYNKFPFARLHGLLAPEPLRQAPQFLAPELHGWAWDVCAQSGVPGLCLGYNSYGAGASVNHLHFQSFVQAQPLPLQHACFTHNGGDKPYPLPCRRFTDPTDAWRELDRLHRQNTPYNLVYSQACLHLVARVPQDSEKLSVQSAGYGWSEMAGAVTLFSREAFEGLSEAGFEAELAAFAP
;
A
#
# COMPACT_ATOMS: atom_id res chain seq x y z
N MET A 1 -19.99 23.39 -16.38
CA MET A 1 -19.62 22.72 -15.12
C MET A 1 -18.15 22.37 -15.20
N SER A 2 -17.34 22.83 -14.24
CA SER A 2 -15.91 22.48 -14.18
C SER A 2 -15.78 20.97 -14.04
N LEU A 3 -14.95 20.32 -14.86
CA LEU A 3 -14.60 18.91 -14.64
C LEU A 3 -14.07 18.77 -13.20
N PRO A 4 -14.44 17.71 -12.45
CA PRO A 4 -13.86 17.47 -11.14
C PRO A 4 -12.33 17.40 -11.31
N ARG A 5 -11.61 18.27 -10.61
CA ARG A 5 -10.14 18.30 -10.65
C ARG A 5 -9.63 16.96 -10.13
N HIS A 6 -8.60 16.40 -10.78
CA HIS A 6 -7.99 15.16 -10.33
C HIS A 6 -7.36 15.35 -8.93
N PRO A 7 -7.30 14.30 -8.09
CA PRO A 7 -6.92 14.44 -6.68
C PRO A 7 -5.48 14.92 -6.50
N PHE A 8 -4.60 14.62 -7.45
CA PHE A 8 -3.19 15.03 -7.42
C PHE A 8 -2.91 16.46 -7.92
N ALA A 9 -3.93 17.32 -8.02
CA ALA A 9 -3.77 18.70 -8.47
C ALA A 9 -3.16 19.63 -7.40
N SER A 10 -3.38 19.34 -6.11
CA SER A 10 -2.75 20.04 -4.99
C SER A 10 -2.85 19.21 -3.71
N THR A 11 -1.96 19.44 -2.73
CA THR A 11 -2.03 18.78 -1.42
C THR A 11 -3.37 18.98 -0.75
N ALA A 12 -3.92 20.20 -0.78
CA ALA A 12 -5.22 20.50 -0.18
C ALA A 12 -6.36 19.72 -0.86
N SER A 13 -6.32 19.59 -2.20
CA SER A 13 -7.35 18.83 -2.93
C SER A 13 -7.31 17.35 -2.58
N LEU A 14 -6.11 16.77 -2.46
CA LEU A 14 -5.94 15.37 -2.08
C LEU A 14 -6.39 15.14 -0.63
N GLU A 15 -5.88 15.93 0.32
CA GLU A 15 -6.16 15.77 1.75
C GLU A 15 -7.65 15.93 2.06
N GLN A 16 -8.27 17.00 1.55
CA GLN A 16 -9.69 17.27 1.79
C GLN A 16 -10.56 16.21 1.12
N GLY A 17 -10.31 15.90 -0.17
CA GLY A 17 -11.11 14.90 -0.88
C GLY A 17 -11.01 13.51 -0.25
N PHE A 18 -9.82 13.12 0.20
CA PHE A 18 -9.60 11.83 0.86
C PHE A 18 -10.32 11.77 2.22
N ALA A 19 -10.25 12.85 3.02
CA ALA A 19 -10.97 12.94 4.29
C ALA A 19 -12.49 12.91 4.10
N ASP A 20 -13.01 13.70 3.17
CA ASP A 20 -14.45 13.79 2.88
C ASP A 20 -15.02 12.47 2.37
N GLY A 21 -14.27 11.78 1.49
CA GLY A 21 -14.69 10.48 0.99
C GLY A 21 -14.71 9.40 2.08
N LEU A 22 -13.74 9.39 3.00
CA LEU A 22 -13.78 8.49 4.17
C LEU A 22 -14.94 8.80 5.12
N ALA A 23 -15.21 10.08 5.38
CA ALA A 23 -16.35 10.50 6.20
C ALA A 23 -17.68 10.07 5.56
N ALA A 24 -17.85 10.32 4.26
CA ALA A 24 -19.03 9.92 3.51
C ALA A 24 -19.20 8.39 3.45
N LEU A 25 -18.10 7.64 3.36
CA LEU A 25 -18.13 6.17 3.43
C LEU A 25 -18.70 5.69 4.78
N LEU A 26 -18.20 6.24 5.89
CA LEU A 26 -18.62 5.87 7.24
C LEU A 26 -20.09 6.25 7.54
N GLU A 27 -20.56 7.34 6.93
CA GLU A 27 -21.94 7.80 7.03
C GLU A 27 -22.88 6.90 6.22
N LYS A 28 -22.56 6.65 4.95
CA LYS A 28 -23.46 5.96 3.99
C LYS A 28 -23.48 4.44 4.13
N HIS A 29 -22.43 3.85 4.71
CA HIS A 29 -22.27 2.40 4.78
C HIS A 29 -21.93 1.96 6.22
N SER A 30 -22.83 1.16 6.79
CA SER A 30 -22.67 0.58 8.13
C SER A 30 -22.07 -0.84 8.12
N GLY A 31 -21.43 -1.28 7.03
CA GLY A 31 -20.80 -2.61 6.99
C GLY A 31 -19.46 -2.63 7.73
N LEU A 32 -19.10 -3.78 8.31
CA LEU A 32 -17.84 -3.93 9.05
C LEU A 32 -16.64 -3.64 8.17
N GLY A 33 -16.67 -4.07 6.91
CA GLY A 33 -15.59 -3.82 5.96
C GLY A 33 -15.30 -2.32 5.73
N VAL A 34 -16.34 -1.47 5.69
CA VAL A 34 -16.17 -0.02 5.56
C VAL A 34 -15.67 0.58 6.87
N TYR A 35 -16.23 0.17 8.01
CA TYR A 35 -15.74 0.59 9.31
C TYR A 35 -14.23 0.31 9.48
N ILE A 36 -13.79 -0.91 9.15
CA ILE A 36 -12.37 -1.32 9.21
C ILE A 36 -11.51 -0.47 8.27
N LEU A 37 -11.97 -0.24 7.03
CA LEU A 37 -11.26 0.59 6.06
C LEU A 37 -11.05 2.01 6.57
N VAL A 38 -12.11 2.65 7.06
CA VAL A 38 -12.06 4.03 7.53
C VAL A 38 -11.21 4.14 8.78
N LEU A 39 -11.37 3.22 9.73
CA LEU A 39 -10.55 3.15 10.94
C LEU A 39 -9.05 3.01 10.59
N ALA A 40 -8.72 2.06 9.70
CA ALA A 40 -7.35 1.80 9.34
C ALA A 40 -6.72 3.00 8.61
N ASN A 41 -7.46 3.72 7.76
CA ASN A 41 -6.96 4.94 7.12
C ASN A 41 -6.81 6.10 8.12
N ALA A 42 -7.76 6.26 9.04
CA ALA A 42 -7.69 7.31 10.07
C ALA A 42 -6.47 7.15 10.98
N ALA A 43 -6.09 5.92 11.33
CA ALA A 43 -4.94 5.66 12.20
C ALA A 43 -3.58 6.11 11.61
N TYR A 44 -3.47 6.25 10.28
CA TYR A 44 -2.23 6.65 9.59
C TYR A 44 -2.00 8.16 9.51
N ASP A 45 -2.97 8.98 9.89
CA ASP A 45 -2.85 10.43 9.80
C ASP A 45 -3.55 11.08 10.99
N ALA A 46 -2.79 11.84 11.79
CA ALA A 46 -3.30 12.46 13.01
C ALA A 46 -4.48 13.42 12.77
N ARG A 47 -4.53 14.08 11.60
CA ARG A 47 -5.66 14.95 11.22
C ARG A 47 -6.88 14.12 10.88
N LEU A 48 -6.71 13.05 10.11
CA LEU A 48 -7.81 12.11 9.83
C LEU A 48 -8.35 11.47 11.11
N TRP A 49 -7.46 11.05 12.02
CA TRP A 49 -7.85 10.51 13.32
C TRP A 49 -8.68 11.52 14.11
N ALA A 50 -8.20 12.76 14.27
CA ALA A 50 -8.91 13.80 15.00
C ALA A 50 -10.30 14.08 14.42
N LEU A 51 -10.43 14.07 13.08
CA LEU A 51 -11.70 14.28 12.38
C LEU A 51 -12.68 13.11 12.54
N LEU A 52 -12.20 11.88 12.38
CA LEU A 52 -13.06 10.69 12.21
C LEU A 52 -13.26 9.91 13.51
N ALA A 53 -12.41 10.07 14.53
CA ALA A 53 -12.46 9.29 15.76
C ALA A 53 -13.83 9.36 16.49
N PRO A 54 -14.52 10.51 16.60
CA PRO A 54 -15.84 10.54 17.24
C PRO A 54 -16.88 9.65 16.54
N ALA A 55 -16.97 9.74 15.21
CA ALA A 55 -17.90 8.94 14.41
C ALA A 55 -17.50 7.45 14.40
N LEU A 56 -16.20 7.16 14.33
CA LEU A 56 -15.68 5.79 14.43
C LEU A 56 -15.96 5.17 15.80
N SER A 57 -15.84 5.93 16.88
CA SER A 57 -16.15 5.44 18.24
C SER A 57 -17.62 5.08 18.38
N ALA A 58 -18.52 5.93 17.87
CA ALA A 58 -19.96 5.66 17.88
C ALA A 58 -20.27 4.39 17.06
N ARG A 59 -19.75 4.30 15.83
CA ARG A 59 -19.94 3.12 14.97
C ARG A 59 -19.36 1.84 15.58
N HIS A 60 -18.23 1.93 16.28
CA HIS A 60 -17.66 0.79 17.00
C HIS A 60 -18.62 0.26 18.07
N ALA A 61 -19.21 1.13 18.87
CA ALA A 61 -20.17 0.75 19.90
C ALA A 61 -21.43 0.10 19.30
N GLU A 62 -21.94 0.65 18.19
CA GLU A 62 -23.07 0.09 17.46
C GLU A 62 -22.78 -1.33 16.94
N HIS A 63 -21.64 -1.54 16.29
CA HIS A 63 -21.23 -2.86 15.81
C HIS A 63 -21.06 -3.86 16.93
N ALA A 64 -20.41 -3.45 18.03
CA ALA A 64 -20.22 -4.31 19.20
C ALA A 64 -21.57 -4.75 19.80
N ALA A 65 -22.52 -3.82 19.95
CA ALA A 65 -23.86 -4.10 20.45
C ALA A 65 -24.63 -5.03 19.51
N ALA A 66 -24.62 -4.75 18.20
CA ALA A 66 -25.33 -5.53 17.19
C ALA A 66 -24.80 -6.98 17.09
N LEU A 67 -23.47 -7.15 17.01
CA LEU A 67 -22.84 -8.47 16.97
C LEU A 67 -23.10 -9.26 18.25
N THR A 68 -22.93 -8.63 19.42
CA THR A 68 -23.21 -9.27 20.71
C THR A 68 -24.67 -9.73 20.79
N ALA A 69 -25.62 -8.88 20.39
CA ALA A 69 -27.03 -9.22 20.39
C ALA A 69 -27.33 -10.37 19.42
N ALA A 70 -26.76 -10.36 18.21
CA ALA A 70 -26.95 -11.44 17.24
C ALA A 70 -26.43 -12.78 17.78
N LEU A 71 -25.20 -12.81 18.29
CA LEU A 71 -24.56 -14.02 18.82
C LEU A 71 -25.30 -14.58 20.05
N ARG A 72 -25.74 -13.72 20.98
CA ARG A 72 -26.52 -14.15 22.16
C ARG A 72 -27.85 -14.83 21.80
N HIS A 73 -28.43 -14.46 20.66
CA HIS A 73 -29.67 -15.06 20.17
C HIS A 73 -29.43 -16.16 19.13
N GLY A 74 -28.18 -16.60 18.93
CA GLY A 74 -27.83 -17.62 17.94
C GLY A 74 -28.15 -17.24 16.50
N ARG A 75 -28.24 -15.93 16.19
CA ARG A 75 -28.53 -15.44 14.83
C ARG A 75 -27.28 -15.52 13.96
N LYS A 76 -27.48 -15.84 12.68
CA LYS A 76 -26.42 -15.76 11.67
C LYS A 76 -26.01 -14.30 11.44
N LEU A 77 -24.72 -14.08 11.22
CA LEU A 77 -24.18 -12.78 10.83
C LEU A 77 -24.24 -12.63 9.30
N SER A 78 -24.55 -11.42 8.83
CA SER A 78 -24.62 -11.10 7.40
C SER A 78 -23.31 -10.57 6.82
N GLU A 79 -22.35 -10.22 7.69
CA GLU A 79 -21.04 -9.71 7.31
C GLU A 79 -20.10 -10.86 6.94
N PRO A 80 -19.10 -10.63 6.06
CA PRO A 80 -18.08 -11.62 5.75
C PRO A 80 -17.31 -12.06 7.01
N ASP A 81 -17.01 -13.36 7.14
CA ASP A 81 -16.34 -13.92 8.31
C ASP A 81 -14.99 -13.24 8.61
N ASP A 82 -14.23 -12.87 7.58
CA ASP A 82 -12.97 -12.14 7.73
C ASP A 82 -13.16 -10.79 8.41
N ASP A 83 -14.20 -10.03 8.02
CA ASP A 83 -14.50 -8.72 8.59
C ASP A 83 -15.03 -8.84 10.03
N VAL A 84 -15.82 -9.88 10.30
CA VAL A 84 -16.26 -10.23 11.66
C VAL A 84 -15.05 -10.54 12.53
N LEU A 85 -14.14 -11.41 12.09
CA LEU A 85 -12.95 -11.79 12.84
C LEU A 85 -12.06 -10.58 13.13
N VAL A 86 -11.82 -9.73 12.14
CA VAL A 86 -11.07 -8.48 12.32
C VAL A 86 -11.75 -7.60 13.37
N PHE A 87 -13.06 -7.39 13.24
CA PHE A 87 -13.80 -6.55 14.17
C PHE A 87 -13.77 -7.10 15.60
N LEU A 88 -13.92 -8.41 15.80
CA LEU A 88 -13.83 -9.02 17.13
C LEU A 88 -12.46 -8.80 17.76
N LYS A 89 -11.37 -8.89 16.99
CA LYS A 89 -10.02 -8.55 17.48
C LYS A 89 -9.89 -7.06 17.82
N LEU A 90 -10.41 -6.17 16.97
CA LEU A 90 -10.47 -4.72 17.26
C LEU A 90 -11.24 -4.43 18.55
N HIS A 91 -12.37 -5.10 18.75
CA HIS A 91 -13.20 -4.97 19.94
C HIS A 91 -12.47 -5.46 21.20
N ALA A 92 -11.74 -6.57 21.10
CA ALA A 92 -10.92 -7.09 22.20
C ALA A 92 -9.76 -6.16 22.58
N ILE A 93 -9.14 -5.48 21.61
CA ILE A 93 -8.13 -4.45 21.86
C ILE A 93 -8.75 -3.22 22.54
N GLY A 94 -9.98 -2.88 22.14
CA GLY A 94 -10.75 -1.75 22.65
C GLY A 94 -10.44 -0.44 21.94
N PHE A 95 -11.48 0.28 21.53
CA PHE A 95 -11.36 1.47 20.67
C PHE A 95 -10.39 2.53 21.21
N ALA A 96 -10.38 2.77 22.52
CA ALA A 96 -9.49 3.74 23.17
C ALA A 96 -7.99 3.42 23.02
N ARG A 97 -7.63 2.18 22.62
CA ARG A 97 -6.25 1.73 22.38
C ARG A 97 -5.86 1.71 20.90
N LEU A 98 -6.81 1.88 19.96
CA LEU A 98 -6.61 1.76 18.51
C LEU A 98 -6.02 3.02 17.84
N GLY A 99 -5.35 3.90 18.61
CA GLY A 99 -4.92 5.24 18.18
C GLY A 99 -3.97 5.31 16.98
N THR A 100 -3.29 6.45 16.85
CA THR A 100 -2.36 6.65 15.74
C THR A 100 -1.13 5.75 15.85
N MET A 101 -0.52 5.53 14.70
CA MET A 101 0.72 4.78 14.51
C MET A 101 1.89 5.28 15.37
N GLU A 102 2.62 4.34 15.95
CA GLU A 102 3.94 4.59 16.54
C GLU A 102 5.03 4.35 15.49
N ASN A 103 6.03 5.23 15.47
CA ASN A 103 7.18 5.12 14.60
C ASN A 103 8.47 5.38 15.39
N ARG A 104 9.56 4.81 14.89
CA ARG A 104 10.92 5.14 15.31
C ARG A 104 11.86 4.96 14.13
N ARG A 105 13.10 5.39 14.32
CA ARG A 105 14.19 5.12 13.39
C ARG A 105 15.20 4.16 14.00
N THR A 106 15.87 3.40 13.15
CA THR A 106 17.10 2.67 13.51
C THR A 106 18.08 2.84 12.37
N GLY A 107 19.15 3.59 12.61
CA GLY A 107 19.98 4.11 11.52
C GLY A 107 19.15 4.90 10.49
N PRO A 108 19.29 4.64 9.18
CA PRO A 108 18.51 5.29 8.14
C PRO A 108 17.07 4.77 8.04
N TRP A 109 16.75 3.62 8.66
CA TRP A 109 15.51 2.87 8.43
C TRP A 109 14.31 3.45 9.19
N GLU A 110 13.13 3.32 8.58
CA GLU A 110 11.85 3.66 9.21
C GLU A 110 11.18 2.39 9.72
N VAL A 111 10.86 2.39 11.02
CA VAL A 111 10.21 1.27 11.69
C VAL A 111 8.89 1.76 12.26
N MET A 112 7.80 1.09 11.89
CA MET A 112 6.44 1.41 12.33
C MET A 112 5.84 0.25 13.10
N PHE A 113 5.07 0.55 14.16
CA PHE A 113 4.29 -0.46 14.89
C PHE A 113 2.80 -0.32 14.56
N ASN A 114 2.24 -1.29 13.81
CA ASN A 114 0.83 -1.28 13.42
C ASN A 114 0.04 -2.52 13.86
N PRO A 115 -0.58 -2.51 15.04
CA PRO A 115 -1.43 -3.63 15.46
C PRO A 115 -2.71 -3.75 14.61
N LEU A 116 -3.25 -2.66 14.05
CA LEU A 116 -4.44 -2.71 13.17
C LEU A 116 -4.14 -3.47 11.87
N ARG A 117 -2.99 -3.19 11.25
CA ARG A 117 -2.56 -3.85 10.03
C ARG A 117 -2.27 -5.33 10.24
N ALA A 118 -1.80 -5.71 11.42
CA ALA A 118 -1.59 -7.11 11.81
C ALA A 118 -2.87 -7.95 11.76
N LEU A 119 -4.05 -7.31 11.88
CA LEU A 119 -5.33 -8.00 11.83
C LEU A 119 -5.75 -8.38 10.42
N ARG A 120 -5.07 -7.87 9.38
CA ARG A 120 -5.43 -8.19 8.00
C ARG A 120 -5.47 -9.71 7.81
N PRO A 121 -6.53 -10.25 7.18
CA PRO A 121 -6.57 -11.67 6.84
C PRO A 121 -5.30 -12.08 6.08
N PRO A 122 -4.73 -13.25 6.38
CA PRO A 122 -3.59 -13.76 5.63
C PRO A 122 -3.98 -13.82 4.16
N ARG A 123 -3.11 -13.28 3.31
CA ARG A 123 -3.23 -13.58 1.88
C ARG A 123 -2.80 -15.03 1.72
N ILE A 124 -3.39 -15.76 0.76
CA ILE A 124 -2.82 -17.03 0.30
C ILE A 124 -1.44 -16.70 -0.28
N SER A 125 -0.40 -16.71 0.54
CA SER A 125 0.98 -16.33 0.21
C SER A 125 1.85 -17.56 0.03
N GLY A 126 1.28 -18.60 -0.58
CA GLY A 126 1.98 -19.81 -1.01
C GLY A 126 1.98 -19.99 -2.52
N MET A 127 1.81 -18.90 -3.28
CA MET A 127 1.90 -19.00 -4.74
C MET A 127 3.36 -19.08 -5.15
N GLU A 128 3.73 -20.22 -5.73
CA GLU A 128 5.02 -20.40 -6.39
C GLU A 128 5.19 -19.35 -7.49
N PHE A 129 6.37 -18.73 -7.49
CA PHE A 129 6.81 -17.83 -8.52
C PHE A 129 7.34 -18.65 -9.70
N ASP A 130 6.74 -18.42 -10.85
CA ASP A 130 7.14 -19.05 -12.11
C ASP A 130 7.53 -17.98 -13.13
N SER A 131 6.67 -16.97 -13.33
CA SER A 131 6.91 -15.88 -14.28
C SER A 131 6.39 -14.54 -13.78
N LEU A 132 7.13 -13.47 -14.08
CA LEU A 132 6.70 -12.08 -13.95
C LEU A 132 5.39 -11.80 -14.70
N GLN A 133 5.22 -12.45 -15.86
CA GLN A 133 4.06 -12.26 -16.73
C GLN A 133 3.07 -13.39 -16.50
N ARG A 134 1.95 -13.05 -15.86
CA ARG A 134 0.77 -13.90 -15.76
C ARG A 134 -0.42 -13.24 -16.46
N PRO A 135 -1.34 -14.02 -17.06
CA PRO A 135 -2.55 -13.45 -17.63
C PRO A 135 -3.43 -12.83 -16.54
N PHE A 136 -4.25 -11.85 -16.92
CA PHE A 136 -5.28 -11.32 -16.05
C PHE A 136 -6.32 -12.41 -15.77
N ASP A 137 -6.75 -12.53 -14.52
CA ASP A 137 -7.77 -13.50 -14.11
C ASP A 137 -9.02 -12.77 -13.62
N ALA A 138 -10.07 -12.84 -14.44
CA ALA A 138 -11.37 -12.24 -14.15
C ALA A 138 -12.10 -12.93 -12.97
N ALA A 139 -11.80 -14.20 -12.69
CA ALA A 139 -12.37 -14.89 -11.54
C ALA A 139 -11.68 -14.46 -10.24
N GLY A 140 -10.35 -14.30 -10.27
CA GLY A 140 -9.54 -13.80 -9.17
C GLY A 140 -9.86 -12.37 -8.72
N PHE A 141 -9.15 -11.89 -7.69
CA PHE A 141 -9.37 -10.54 -7.16
C PHE A 141 -8.84 -9.47 -8.12
N HIS A 142 -9.70 -8.49 -8.46
CA HIS A 142 -9.37 -7.35 -9.30
C HIS A 142 -10.22 -6.13 -8.95
N PHE A 143 -9.74 -4.91 -9.26
CA PHE A 143 -10.41 -3.65 -8.91
C PHE A 143 -11.72 -3.32 -9.65
N ASN A 144 -12.23 -4.24 -10.47
CA ASN A 144 -13.54 -4.12 -11.12
C ASN A 144 -14.61 -4.99 -10.46
N LYS A 145 -14.30 -5.66 -9.34
CA LYS A 145 -15.33 -6.42 -8.61
C LYS A 145 -16.40 -5.45 -8.09
N PRO A 146 -17.71 -5.72 -8.29
CA PRO A 146 -18.78 -4.78 -7.93
C PRO A 146 -18.77 -4.34 -6.47
N PHE A 147 -18.37 -5.23 -5.55
CA PHE A 147 -18.34 -4.91 -4.12
C PHE A 147 -17.32 -3.83 -3.73
N LEU A 148 -16.32 -3.57 -4.58
CA LEU A 148 -15.31 -2.52 -4.39
C LEU A 148 -15.78 -1.14 -4.89
N ALA A 149 -16.92 -1.04 -5.58
CA ALA A 149 -17.38 0.22 -6.18
C ALA A 149 -17.53 1.35 -5.14
N LYS A 150 -17.95 1.00 -3.92
CA LYS A 150 -18.06 1.94 -2.79
C LYS A 150 -16.71 2.44 -2.28
N GLU A 151 -15.63 1.69 -2.50
CA GLU A 151 -14.28 2.00 -2.02
C GLU A 151 -13.49 2.86 -3.03
N ILE A 152 -14.11 3.24 -4.15
CA ILE A 152 -13.52 4.15 -5.13
C ILE A 152 -13.44 5.55 -4.52
N PHE A 153 -12.22 6.03 -4.32
CA PHE A 153 -11.95 7.40 -3.92
C PHE A 153 -12.17 8.36 -5.10
N TRP A 154 -11.66 8.01 -6.28
CA TRP A 154 -11.74 8.85 -7.46
C TRP A 154 -11.65 8.04 -8.74
N GLU A 155 -12.36 8.46 -9.78
CA GLU A 155 -12.26 7.89 -11.13
C GLU A 155 -12.39 9.00 -12.18
N GLY A 156 -11.51 8.99 -13.18
CA GLY A 156 -11.46 10.04 -14.20
C GLY A 156 -10.24 9.91 -15.10
N LYS A 157 -9.85 11.02 -15.76
CA LYS A 157 -8.62 11.06 -16.56
C LYS A 157 -7.45 11.62 -15.74
N LEU A 158 -6.35 10.89 -15.70
CA LEU A 158 -5.10 11.27 -15.02
C LEU A 158 -3.95 11.12 -16.02
N ALA A 159 -3.14 12.18 -16.23
CA ALA A 159 -2.09 12.22 -17.25
C ALA A 159 -2.57 11.68 -18.62
N GLY A 160 -3.75 12.13 -19.07
CA GLY A 160 -4.36 11.75 -20.36
C GLY A 160 -5.04 10.38 -20.43
N ARG A 161 -4.89 9.51 -19.42
CA ARG A 161 -5.48 8.14 -19.42
C ARG A 161 -6.62 8.00 -18.42
N PRO A 162 -7.64 7.17 -18.68
CA PRO A 162 -8.58 6.73 -17.65
C PRO A 162 -7.83 6.10 -16.48
N ALA A 163 -8.21 6.45 -15.25
CA ALA A 163 -7.62 5.90 -14.04
C ALA A 163 -8.65 5.86 -12.91
N ARG A 164 -8.48 4.91 -12.00
CA ARG A 164 -9.28 4.76 -10.78
C ARG A 164 -8.35 4.68 -9.58
N ILE A 165 -8.71 5.37 -8.51
CA ILE A 165 -8.04 5.26 -7.21
C ILE A 165 -9.06 4.71 -6.23
N LEU A 166 -8.71 3.61 -5.57
CA LEU A 166 -9.47 3.06 -4.44
C LEU A 166 -8.75 3.36 -3.14
N TYR A 167 -9.49 3.49 -2.04
CA TYR A 167 -8.90 3.46 -0.71
C TYR A 167 -8.25 2.11 -0.47
N ASN A 168 -7.05 2.09 0.12
CA ASN A 168 -6.49 0.84 0.59
C ASN A 168 -7.12 0.47 1.94
N LYS A 169 -7.81 -0.68 2.02
CA LYS A 169 -8.45 -1.17 3.25
C LYS A 169 -7.48 -1.37 4.42
N PHE A 170 -6.24 -1.73 4.12
CA PHE A 170 -5.17 -1.86 5.09
C PHE A 170 -3.99 -1.02 4.61
N PRO A 171 -3.98 0.28 4.90
CA PRO A 171 -2.91 1.14 4.46
C PRO A 171 -1.59 0.86 5.20
N PHE A 172 -0.50 1.33 4.61
CA PHE A 172 0.85 1.31 5.19
C PHE A 172 1.68 2.55 4.85
N ALA A 173 1.01 3.55 4.29
CA ALA A 173 1.56 4.84 4.00
C ALA A 173 0.45 5.88 4.17
N ARG A 174 0.85 7.14 4.26
CA ARG A 174 -0.09 8.26 4.38
C ARG A 174 -0.83 8.50 3.05
N LEU A 175 -2.14 8.77 3.13
CA LEU A 175 -3.03 9.00 1.98
C LEU A 175 -2.93 7.90 0.91
N HIS A 176 -2.93 6.66 1.39
CA HIS A 176 -2.61 5.50 0.58
C HIS A 176 -3.79 5.02 -0.28
N GLY A 177 -3.58 5.07 -1.59
CA GLY A 177 -4.53 4.63 -2.61
C GLY A 177 -4.02 3.49 -3.47
N LEU A 178 -4.95 2.77 -4.07
CA LEU A 178 -4.72 1.73 -5.08
C LEU A 178 -5.05 2.35 -6.45
N LEU A 179 -4.03 2.81 -7.16
CA LEU A 179 -4.15 3.51 -8.44
C LEU A 179 -4.08 2.50 -9.61
N ALA A 180 -5.21 2.23 -10.24
CA ALA A 180 -5.33 1.38 -11.42
C ALA A 180 -5.41 2.24 -12.70
N PRO A 181 -4.40 2.17 -13.61
CA PRO A 181 -4.52 2.77 -14.94
C PRO A 181 -5.46 1.94 -15.80
N GLU A 182 -6.26 2.62 -16.62
CA GLU A 182 -7.14 2.00 -17.62
C GLU A 182 -7.91 0.79 -17.07
N PRO A 183 -8.65 0.92 -15.94
CA PRO A 183 -9.15 -0.22 -15.18
C PRO A 183 -10.04 -1.16 -16.01
N LEU A 184 -10.72 -0.65 -17.05
CA LEU A 184 -11.54 -1.45 -17.95
C LEU A 184 -10.74 -2.28 -18.96
N ARG A 185 -9.46 -1.97 -19.18
CA ARG A 185 -8.55 -2.78 -20.01
C ARG A 185 -8.21 -4.12 -19.34
N GLN A 186 -8.38 -4.23 -18.01
CA GLN A 186 -8.08 -5.45 -17.26
C GLN A 186 -6.65 -5.95 -17.52
N ALA A 187 -5.69 -5.03 -17.51
CA ALA A 187 -4.29 -5.39 -17.74
C ALA A 187 -3.79 -6.28 -16.58
N PRO A 188 -3.03 -7.35 -16.87
CA PRO A 188 -2.39 -8.14 -15.81
C PRO A 188 -1.42 -7.29 -15.00
N GLN A 189 -1.06 -7.72 -13.79
CA GLN A 189 0.00 -7.11 -12.96
C GLN A 189 1.39 -7.31 -13.59
N PHE A 190 1.61 -6.69 -14.74
CA PHE A 190 2.81 -6.68 -15.54
C PHE A 190 2.97 -5.28 -16.16
N LEU A 191 4.15 -4.68 -16.02
CA LEU A 191 4.35 -3.29 -16.38
C LEU A 191 4.76 -3.16 -17.85
N ALA A 192 3.93 -2.52 -18.66
CA ALA A 192 4.24 -2.17 -20.05
C ALA A 192 5.01 -0.83 -20.14
N PRO A 193 5.79 -0.58 -21.21
CA PRO A 193 6.56 0.67 -21.37
C PRO A 193 5.67 1.91 -21.30
N GLU A 194 4.49 1.83 -21.92
CA GLU A 194 3.51 2.91 -21.94
C GLU A 194 2.98 3.27 -20.54
N LEU A 195 2.85 2.29 -19.64
CA LEU A 195 2.33 2.47 -18.28
C LEU A 195 3.44 2.79 -17.29
N HIS A 196 4.68 2.39 -17.58
CA HIS A 196 5.87 2.94 -16.93
C HIS A 196 5.98 4.45 -17.18
N GLY A 197 5.91 4.88 -18.45
CA GLY A 197 5.94 6.30 -18.82
C GLY A 197 4.78 7.08 -18.20
N TRP A 198 3.57 6.53 -18.23
CA TRP A 198 2.41 7.15 -17.58
C TRP A 198 2.59 7.32 -16.06
N ALA A 199 3.09 6.30 -15.35
CA ALA A 199 3.33 6.39 -13.91
C ALA A 199 4.39 7.46 -13.58
N TRP A 200 5.42 7.57 -14.43
CA TRP A 200 6.41 8.64 -14.34
C TRP A 200 5.77 10.03 -14.48
N ASP A 201 4.96 10.23 -15.52
CA ASP A 201 4.25 11.48 -15.78
C ASP A 201 3.31 11.88 -14.64
N VAL A 202 2.60 10.91 -14.05
CA VAL A 202 1.72 11.16 -12.89
C VAL A 202 2.49 11.78 -11.73
N CYS A 203 3.69 11.26 -11.41
CA CYS A 203 4.54 11.83 -10.36
C CYS A 203 5.14 13.16 -10.79
N ALA A 204 5.70 13.26 -12.00
CA ALA A 204 6.39 14.46 -12.48
C ALA A 204 5.46 15.69 -12.57
N GLN A 205 4.21 15.48 -12.98
CA GLN A 205 3.21 16.53 -13.21
C GLN A 205 2.33 16.80 -11.99
N SER A 206 2.54 16.09 -10.87
CA SER A 206 1.71 16.26 -9.68
C SER A 206 1.89 17.63 -9.04
N GLY A 207 0.77 18.23 -8.61
CA GLY A 207 0.78 19.41 -7.73
C GLY A 207 0.86 19.06 -6.24
N VAL A 208 1.09 17.79 -5.89
CA VAL A 208 1.23 17.31 -4.51
C VAL A 208 2.70 16.99 -4.24
N PRO A 209 3.44 17.86 -3.52
CA PRO A 209 4.79 17.56 -3.08
C PRO A 209 4.84 16.24 -2.28
N GLY A 210 5.82 15.39 -2.61
CA GLY A 210 5.98 14.09 -1.96
C GLY A 210 5.05 12.98 -2.48
N LEU A 211 4.21 13.24 -3.50
CA LEU A 211 3.46 12.16 -4.14
C LEU A 211 4.43 11.13 -4.76
N CYS A 212 4.24 9.87 -4.37
CA CYS A 212 4.98 8.75 -4.88
C CYS A 212 4.05 7.63 -5.33
N LEU A 213 4.53 6.81 -6.25
CA LEU A 213 3.87 5.57 -6.66
C LEU A 213 4.79 4.38 -6.34
N GLY A 214 4.31 3.45 -5.54
CA GLY A 214 4.94 2.16 -5.30
C GLY A 214 4.43 1.13 -6.31
N TYR A 215 5.29 0.25 -6.80
CA TYR A 215 4.87 -0.87 -7.64
C TYR A 215 5.58 -2.15 -7.22
N ASN A 216 4.80 -3.23 -7.15
CA ASN A 216 5.27 -4.58 -6.93
C ASN A 216 5.06 -5.36 -8.24
N SER A 217 6.12 -5.90 -8.81
CA SER A 217 5.98 -6.93 -9.85
C SER A 217 5.47 -8.24 -9.26
N TYR A 218 4.98 -9.14 -10.11
CA TYR A 218 4.67 -10.50 -9.69
C TYR A 218 5.93 -11.17 -9.10
N GLY A 219 5.80 -11.90 -8.00
CA GLY A 219 6.95 -12.44 -7.24
C GLY A 219 7.64 -11.45 -6.29
N ALA A 220 7.33 -10.15 -6.35
CA ALA A 220 7.91 -9.11 -5.49
C ALA A 220 6.89 -8.50 -4.53
N GLY A 221 6.00 -9.32 -3.95
CA GLY A 221 4.96 -8.87 -3.01
C GLY A 221 3.69 -8.31 -3.68
N ALA A 222 3.51 -8.54 -4.98
CA ALA A 222 2.23 -8.29 -5.64
C ALA A 222 1.22 -9.39 -5.28
N SER A 223 -0.03 -8.99 -5.04
CA SER A 223 -1.09 -9.91 -4.58
C SER A 223 -2.40 -9.81 -5.35
N VAL A 224 -2.47 -8.89 -6.30
CA VAL A 224 -3.65 -8.61 -7.10
C VAL A 224 -3.24 -8.83 -8.53
N ASN A 225 -4.06 -9.55 -9.31
CA ASN A 225 -3.73 -9.90 -10.69
C ASN A 225 -4.00 -8.75 -11.68
N HIS A 226 -4.53 -7.63 -11.19
CA HIS A 226 -4.86 -6.43 -11.97
C HIS A 226 -3.80 -5.35 -11.77
N LEU A 227 -3.25 -4.82 -12.87
CA LEU A 227 -2.26 -3.76 -12.86
C LEU A 227 -2.68 -2.58 -11.97
N HIS A 228 -1.84 -2.28 -10.99
CA HIS A 228 -2.00 -1.12 -10.14
C HIS A 228 -0.67 -0.65 -9.55
N PHE A 229 -0.71 0.60 -9.11
CA PHE A 229 0.30 1.26 -8.32
C PHE A 229 -0.27 1.56 -6.92
N GLN A 230 0.59 1.61 -5.93
CA GLN A 230 0.27 2.08 -4.59
C GLN A 230 0.58 3.58 -4.56
N SER A 231 -0.42 4.46 -4.59
CA SER A 231 -0.21 5.91 -4.51
C SER A 231 -0.15 6.36 -3.06
N PHE A 232 0.84 7.16 -2.68
CA PHE A 232 0.98 7.65 -1.32
C PHE A 232 1.72 8.99 -1.28
N VAL A 233 1.65 9.69 -0.14
CA VAL A 233 2.37 10.95 0.06
C VAL A 233 3.42 10.79 1.14
N GLN A 234 4.67 11.07 0.78
CA GLN A 234 5.78 11.15 1.69
C GLN A 234 5.80 12.49 2.42
N ALA A 235 5.82 12.46 3.76
CA ALA A 235 6.13 13.65 4.55
C ALA A 235 7.65 13.88 4.65
N GLN A 236 8.43 12.80 4.59
CA GLN A 236 9.88 12.78 4.60
C GLN A 236 10.37 11.81 3.52
N PRO A 237 11.59 11.98 2.97
CA PRO A 237 12.14 11.04 2.01
C PRO A 237 12.17 9.62 2.58
N LEU A 238 11.76 8.63 1.79
CA LEU A 238 11.92 7.23 2.19
C LEU A 238 13.41 6.91 2.39
N PRO A 239 13.75 5.90 3.23
CA PRO A 239 15.14 5.51 3.46
C PRO A 239 15.94 5.31 2.18
N LEU A 240 15.42 4.61 1.17
CA LEU A 240 16.14 4.43 -0.11
C LEU A 240 16.46 5.74 -0.86
N GLN A 241 15.80 6.85 -0.53
CA GLN A 241 16.04 8.17 -1.13
C GLN A 241 17.08 8.99 -0.35
N HIS A 242 17.61 8.48 0.76
CA HIS A 242 18.63 9.17 1.54
C HIS A 242 19.93 9.35 0.75
N ALA A 243 20.49 10.57 0.84
CA ALA A 243 21.71 10.96 0.12
C ALA A 243 22.98 10.18 0.54
N CYS A 244 22.96 9.47 1.68
CA CYS A 244 24.09 8.64 2.10
C CYS A 244 24.29 7.40 1.22
N PHE A 245 23.27 6.96 0.47
CA PHE A 245 23.38 5.76 -0.34
C PHE A 245 24.06 6.01 -1.69
N THR A 246 24.85 5.04 -2.16
CA THR A 246 25.66 5.14 -3.38
C THR A 246 24.83 5.45 -4.64
N HIS A 247 23.63 4.89 -4.77
CA HIS A 247 22.73 5.21 -5.90
C HIS A 247 22.16 6.64 -5.86
N ASN A 248 22.33 7.35 -4.75
CA ASN A 248 22.01 8.76 -4.60
C ASN A 248 23.26 9.66 -4.57
N GLY A 249 24.46 9.10 -4.82
CA GLY A 249 25.73 9.84 -4.80
C GLY A 249 26.48 9.85 -3.47
N GLY A 250 26.00 9.09 -2.47
CA GLY A 250 26.72 8.88 -1.21
C GLY A 250 27.77 7.77 -1.27
N ASP A 251 28.27 7.37 -0.10
CA ASP A 251 29.35 6.39 0.08
C ASP A 251 28.88 5.05 0.67
N LYS A 252 27.66 4.97 1.18
CA LYS A 252 27.11 3.76 1.78
C LYS A 252 26.39 2.90 0.75
N PRO A 253 26.71 1.61 0.58
CA PRO A 253 25.90 0.74 -0.27
C PRO A 253 24.50 0.57 0.34
N TYR A 254 23.48 0.48 -0.50
CA TYR A 254 22.18 -0.04 -0.05
C TYR A 254 22.31 -1.56 0.15
N PRO A 255 21.64 -2.18 1.14
CA PRO A 255 21.85 -3.61 1.46
C PRO A 255 21.49 -4.60 0.33
N LEU A 256 20.74 -4.16 -0.69
CA LEU A 256 20.40 -4.92 -1.87
C LEU A 256 20.47 -4.05 -3.14
N PRO A 257 20.53 -4.65 -4.36
CA PRO A 257 20.69 -3.90 -5.60
C PRO A 257 19.58 -2.86 -5.81
N CYS A 258 19.94 -1.59 -5.58
CA CYS A 258 19.07 -0.43 -5.80
C CYS A 258 19.69 0.47 -6.87
N ARG A 259 18.87 0.88 -7.84
CA ARG A 259 19.26 1.80 -8.91
C ARG A 259 18.33 3.00 -8.91
N ARG A 260 18.90 4.18 -9.11
CA ARG A 260 18.17 5.43 -9.32
C ARG A 260 18.26 5.84 -10.79
N PHE A 261 17.13 6.23 -11.35
CA PHE A 261 17.03 6.75 -12.71
C PHE A 261 16.36 8.12 -12.70
N THR A 262 16.90 9.05 -13.49
CA THR A 262 16.30 10.37 -13.73
C THR A 262 15.76 10.52 -15.16
N ASP A 263 15.89 9.48 -15.98
CA ASP A 263 15.36 9.40 -17.33
C ASP A 263 14.47 8.15 -17.46
N PRO A 264 13.23 8.26 -17.97
CA PRO A 264 12.30 7.14 -18.10
C PRO A 264 12.73 6.12 -19.16
N THR A 265 13.49 6.53 -20.17
CA THR A 265 13.98 5.61 -21.22
C THR A 265 15.06 4.70 -20.66
N ASP A 266 16.00 5.25 -19.90
CA ASP A 266 17.05 4.47 -19.23
C ASP A 266 16.49 3.53 -18.17
N ALA A 267 15.51 4.01 -17.39
CA ALA A 267 14.75 3.18 -16.45
C ALA A 267 14.07 2.00 -17.17
N TRP A 268 13.41 2.27 -18.30
CA TRP A 268 12.75 1.22 -19.07
C TRP A 268 13.71 0.17 -19.62
N ARG A 269 14.89 0.56 -20.12
CA ARG A 269 15.90 -0.41 -20.59
C ARG A 269 16.28 -1.41 -19.49
N GLU A 270 16.38 -0.96 -18.25
CA GLU A 270 16.65 -1.84 -17.12
C GLU A 270 15.46 -2.72 -16.77
N LEU A 271 14.24 -2.16 -16.75
CA LEU A 271 13.02 -2.94 -16.52
C LEU A 271 12.85 -4.06 -17.55
N ASP A 272 13.06 -3.75 -18.82
CA ASP A 272 13.00 -4.68 -19.94
C ASP A 272 14.11 -5.75 -19.85
N ARG A 273 15.30 -5.40 -19.33
CA ARG A 273 16.34 -6.39 -18.98
C ARG A 273 15.86 -7.36 -17.90
N LEU A 274 15.24 -6.86 -16.82
CA LEU A 274 14.69 -7.69 -15.74
C LEU A 274 13.51 -8.55 -16.23
N HIS A 275 12.67 -8.04 -17.14
CA HIS A 275 11.59 -8.80 -17.76
C HIS A 275 12.12 -9.99 -18.54
N ARG A 276 13.14 -9.80 -19.40
CA ARG A 276 13.78 -10.89 -20.15
C ARG A 276 14.43 -11.93 -19.25
N GLN A 277 14.94 -11.50 -18.09
CA GLN A 277 15.57 -12.37 -17.10
C GLN A 277 14.58 -12.95 -16.09
N ASN A 278 13.29 -12.64 -16.22
CA ASN A 278 12.25 -13.05 -15.28
C ASN A 278 12.57 -12.72 -13.81
N THR A 279 13.22 -11.57 -13.57
CA THR A 279 13.69 -11.17 -12.24
C THR A 279 12.67 -10.27 -11.54
N PRO A 280 12.13 -10.65 -10.37
CA PRO A 280 11.26 -9.81 -9.56
C PRO A 280 11.90 -8.48 -9.15
N TYR A 281 11.06 -7.45 -9.09
CA TYR A 281 11.47 -6.10 -8.74
C TYR A 281 10.37 -5.28 -8.06
N ASN A 282 10.79 -4.30 -7.28
CA ASN A 282 9.95 -3.24 -6.73
C ASN A 282 10.38 -1.87 -7.27
N LEU A 283 9.42 -0.96 -7.40
CA LEU A 283 9.65 0.40 -7.89
C LEU A 283 9.08 1.43 -6.92
N VAL A 284 9.76 2.56 -6.81
CA VAL A 284 9.24 3.78 -6.20
C VAL A 284 9.44 4.93 -7.19
N TYR A 285 8.34 5.40 -7.78
CA TYR A 285 8.31 6.62 -8.57
C TYR A 285 8.16 7.81 -7.64
N SER A 286 8.92 8.86 -7.92
CA SER A 286 8.84 10.17 -7.27
C SER A 286 8.93 11.25 -8.33
N GLN A 287 8.69 12.51 -7.97
CA GLN A 287 8.57 13.61 -8.94
C GLN A 287 9.79 13.77 -9.88
N ALA A 288 11.00 13.44 -9.43
CA ALA A 288 12.24 13.65 -10.18
C ALA A 288 13.01 12.37 -10.54
N CYS A 289 12.60 11.21 -10.02
CA CYS A 289 13.32 9.97 -10.25
C CYS A 289 12.47 8.73 -9.99
N LEU A 290 12.96 7.63 -10.54
CA LEU A 290 12.56 6.28 -10.19
C LEU A 290 13.67 5.61 -9.40
N HIS A 291 13.30 4.95 -8.31
CA HIS A 291 14.13 3.93 -7.67
C HIS A 291 13.63 2.54 -8.04
N LEU A 292 14.55 1.68 -8.45
CA LEU A 292 14.31 0.29 -8.83
C LEU A 292 15.12 -0.62 -7.94
N VAL A 293 14.45 -1.61 -7.35
CA VAL A 293 15.06 -2.61 -6.48
C VAL A 293 14.80 -3.99 -7.07
N ALA A 294 15.84 -4.64 -7.59
CA ALA A 294 15.77 -6.01 -8.08
C ALA A 294 15.98 -6.99 -6.92
N ARG A 295 15.24 -8.10 -6.91
CA ARG A 295 15.23 -9.05 -5.79
C ARG A 295 14.92 -10.47 -6.21
N VAL A 296 15.28 -11.43 -5.36
CA VAL A 296 14.76 -12.81 -5.45
C VAL A 296 13.23 -12.83 -5.28
N PRO A 297 12.55 -13.83 -5.84
CA PRO A 297 11.11 -13.98 -5.65
C PRO A 297 10.76 -14.26 -4.19
N GLN A 298 9.52 -13.91 -3.82
CA GLN A 298 8.96 -14.03 -2.48
C GLN A 298 8.92 -15.45 -1.91
N ASP A 299 9.03 -16.48 -2.76
CA ASP A 299 9.09 -17.90 -2.39
C ASP A 299 10.53 -18.45 -2.37
N SER A 300 11.54 -17.60 -2.54
CA SER A 300 12.94 -18.01 -2.44
C SER A 300 13.28 -18.55 -1.04
N GLU A 301 14.00 -19.68 -1.00
CA GLU A 301 14.50 -20.29 0.24
C GLU A 301 15.45 -19.38 1.03
N LYS A 302 15.99 -18.31 0.41
CA LYS A 302 16.79 -17.29 1.10
C LYS A 302 15.95 -16.48 2.10
N LEU A 303 14.64 -16.45 1.95
CA LEU A 303 13.74 -15.56 2.68
C LEU A 303 13.09 -16.25 3.87
N SER A 304 12.93 -15.50 4.95
CA SER A 304 12.15 -15.96 6.10
C SER A 304 10.64 -15.89 5.78
N VAL A 305 9.83 -16.69 6.49
CA VAL A 305 8.36 -16.61 6.39
C VAL A 305 7.84 -15.20 6.69
N GLN A 306 8.50 -14.49 7.60
CA GLN A 306 8.13 -13.13 7.98
C GLN A 306 8.41 -12.12 6.86
N SER A 307 9.56 -12.26 6.19
CA SER A 307 10.02 -11.31 5.17
C SER A 307 9.51 -11.66 3.77
N ALA A 308 9.12 -12.89 3.50
CA ALA A 308 8.54 -13.33 2.22
C ALA A 308 7.41 -12.42 1.71
N GLY A 309 6.61 -11.86 2.63
CA GLY A 309 5.51 -10.95 2.31
C GLY A 309 5.90 -9.50 1.98
N TYR A 310 7.19 -9.14 2.06
CA TYR A 310 7.67 -7.77 1.88
C TYR A 310 7.47 -7.28 0.45
N GLY A 311 6.98 -6.06 0.30
CA GLY A 311 6.75 -5.38 -0.97
C GLY A 311 7.65 -4.15 -1.11
N TRP A 312 7.22 -3.19 -1.93
CA TRP A 312 8.01 -1.99 -2.20
C TRP A 312 8.36 -1.18 -0.95
N SER A 313 7.51 -1.15 0.09
CA SER A 313 7.74 -0.33 1.29
C SER A 313 8.94 -0.82 2.07
N GLU A 314 9.00 -2.13 2.29
CA GLU A 314 10.12 -2.72 3.01
C GLU A 314 11.40 -2.62 2.17
N MET A 315 11.32 -2.84 0.85
CA MET A 315 12.46 -2.62 -0.07
C MET A 315 12.88 -1.14 -0.18
N ALA A 316 12.02 -0.22 0.23
CA ALA A 316 12.31 1.20 0.37
C ALA A 316 12.95 1.55 1.72
N GLY A 317 13.06 0.57 2.61
CA GLY A 317 13.61 0.68 3.97
C GLY A 317 12.60 1.12 5.03
N ALA A 318 11.30 1.10 4.71
CA ALA A 318 10.21 1.41 5.63
C ALA A 318 9.40 0.14 5.95
N VAL A 319 9.56 -0.37 7.17
CA VAL A 319 8.97 -1.65 7.61
C VAL A 319 7.88 -1.44 8.65
N THR A 320 6.76 -2.14 8.47
CA THR A 320 5.70 -2.21 9.47
C THR A 320 5.78 -3.52 10.24
N LEU A 321 5.92 -3.42 11.56
CA LEU A 321 5.98 -4.54 12.50
C LEU A 321 4.69 -4.63 13.31
N PHE A 322 4.41 -5.84 13.77
CA PHE A 322 3.09 -6.22 14.30
C PHE A 322 3.11 -6.63 15.77
N SER A 323 4.27 -6.91 16.35
CA SER A 323 4.46 -7.11 17.79
C SER A 323 5.28 -5.99 18.40
N ARG A 324 5.05 -5.74 19.69
CA ARG A 324 5.79 -4.71 20.44
C ARG A 324 7.26 -5.09 20.53
N GLU A 325 7.53 -6.36 20.77
CA GLU A 325 8.86 -6.93 20.94
C GLU A 325 9.68 -6.82 19.65
N ALA A 326 9.08 -7.13 18.49
CA ALA A 326 9.76 -6.94 17.20
C ALA A 326 9.98 -5.45 16.92
N PHE A 327 8.96 -4.61 17.20
CA PHE A 327 9.08 -3.17 17.04
C PHE A 327 10.19 -2.59 17.87
N GLU A 328 10.36 -2.97 19.13
CA GLU A 328 11.42 -2.45 19.99
C GLU A 328 12.79 -3.08 19.68
N GLY A 329 12.80 -4.37 19.32
CA GLY A 329 14.01 -5.15 19.12
C GLY A 329 14.67 -5.03 17.74
N LEU A 330 13.99 -4.53 16.71
CA LEU A 330 14.59 -4.44 15.37
C LEU A 330 15.78 -3.46 15.36
N SER A 331 16.99 -3.98 15.14
CA SER A 331 18.20 -3.18 15.03
C SER A 331 18.49 -2.81 13.57
N GLU A 332 19.34 -1.80 13.37
CA GLU A 332 19.82 -1.38 12.05
C GLU A 332 20.45 -2.57 11.30
N ALA A 333 21.43 -3.24 11.91
CA ALA A 333 22.09 -4.40 11.34
C ALA A 333 21.13 -5.58 11.08
N GLY A 334 20.13 -5.78 11.96
CA GLY A 334 19.13 -6.82 11.78
C GLY A 334 18.29 -6.62 10.53
N PHE A 335 17.83 -5.39 10.30
CA PHE A 335 17.05 -5.06 9.12
C PHE A 335 17.91 -5.02 7.85
N GLU A 336 19.16 -4.57 7.93
CA GLU A 336 20.11 -4.64 6.80
C GLU A 336 20.36 -6.09 6.36
N ALA A 337 20.54 -7.01 7.30
CA ALA A 337 20.69 -8.44 6.99
C ALA A 337 19.43 -9.02 6.32
N GLU A 338 18.25 -8.62 6.80
CA GLU A 338 16.98 -9.04 6.21
C GLU A 338 16.80 -8.50 4.78
N LEU A 339 17.18 -7.24 4.55
CA LEU A 339 17.19 -6.63 3.21
C LEU A 339 18.20 -7.29 2.28
N ALA A 340 19.40 -7.61 2.76
CA ALA A 340 20.44 -8.26 1.98
C ALA A 340 20.05 -9.66 1.50
N ALA A 341 19.21 -10.39 2.25
CA ALA A 341 18.70 -11.70 1.85
C ALA A 341 17.85 -11.66 0.56
N PHE A 342 17.34 -10.48 0.19
CA PHE A 342 16.59 -10.30 -1.05
C PHE A 342 17.46 -10.14 -2.29
N ALA A 343 18.79 -10.02 -2.17
CA ALA A 343 19.67 -9.88 -3.32
C ALA A 343 19.56 -11.11 -4.27
N PRO A 344 19.31 -10.90 -5.59
CA PRO A 344 19.18 -11.96 -6.60
C PRO A 344 20.26 -13.03 -6.55
#